data_AF-A0A497JZY1-F1
#
_entry.id   AF-A0A497JZY1-F1
#
_cell.length_a   1.000
_cell.length_b   1.000
_cell.length_c   1.000
_cell.angle_alpha   90.00
_cell.angle_beta   90.00
_cell.angle_gamma   90.00
#
_symmetry.space_group_name_H-M   'P 1'
#
loop_
_entity.id
_entity.type
_entity.pdbx_description
1 polymer ?
#
loop_
_entity_poly.entity_id
_entity_poly.type
_entity_poly.pdbx_seq_one_letter_code
_entity_poly.pdbx_strand_id
1 'polypeptide(L)' 'MRDAKSPVNLWACPPSPVQVKEFKVVKIPHMFIVNKKGEVEGEIIENPPEGKTLERAILEILES' A
#
# COMPACT_ATOMS: atom_id res chain seq x y z
N MET A 1 6.73 -23.04 -5.27
CA MET A 1 6.73 -23.59 -6.66
C MET A 1 6.78 -22.41 -7.61
N ARG A 2 7.47 -22.46 -8.76
CA ARG A 2 7.38 -21.37 -9.76
C ARG A 2 6.03 -21.41 -10.44
N ASP A 3 5.49 -20.26 -10.80
CA ASP A 3 4.27 -20.21 -11.60
C ASP A 3 4.52 -20.82 -12.99
N ALA A 4 3.75 -21.83 -13.39
CA ALA A 4 3.90 -22.46 -14.70
C ALA A 4 3.64 -21.48 -15.86
N LYS A 5 2.91 -20.39 -15.61
CA LYS A 5 2.59 -19.34 -16.58
C LYS A 5 3.48 -18.09 -16.47
N SER A 6 4.36 -18.00 -15.46
CA SER A 6 5.27 -16.87 -15.28
C SER A 6 6.65 -17.32 -14.82
N PRO A 7 7.72 -17.05 -15.59
CA PRO A 7 9.07 -17.49 -15.24
C PRO A 7 9.66 -16.73 -14.03
N VAL A 8 9.04 -15.60 -13.64
CA VAL A 8 9.52 -14.68 -12.59
C VAL A 8 8.72 -14.83 -11.29
N ASN A 9 7.44 -15.20 -11.38
CA ASN A 9 6.57 -15.22 -10.21
C ASN A 9 6.59 -16.60 -9.52
N LEU A 10 6.40 -16.57 -8.20
CA LEU A 10 6.13 -17.76 -7.41
C LEU A 10 4.64 -18.11 -7.51
N TRP A 11 4.33 -19.41 -7.57
CA TRP A 11 2.99 -19.95 -7.44
C TRP A 11 2.46 -19.65 -6.04
N ALA A 12 1.41 -18.83 -5.95
CA ALA A 12 0.73 -18.49 -4.70
C ALA A 12 -0.56 -19.31 -4.58
N CYS A 13 -0.77 -19.94 -3.42
CA CYS A 13 -1.99 -20.71 -3.11
C CYS A 13 -2.52 -20.32 -1.73
N PRO A 14 -3.66 -19.61 -1.64
CA PRO A 14 -4.37 -18.97 -2.76
C PRO A 14 -3.53 -17.85 -3.40
N PRO A 15 -3.77 -17.50 -4.67
CA PRO A 15 -3.12 -16.35 -5.26
C PRO A 15 -3.55 -15.07 -4.53
N SER A 16 -2.60 -14.18 -4.24
CA SER A 16 -2.92 -12.86 -3.73
C SER A 16 -3.87 -12.13 -4.69
N PRO A 17 -4.80 -11.31 -4.19
CA PRO A 17 -5.66 -10.49 -5.05
C PRO A 17 -4.83 -9.63 -6.01
N VAL A 18 -5.36 -9.38 -7.21
CA VAL A 18 -4.69 -8.56 -8.24
C VAL A 18 -4.33 -7.17 -7.69
N GLN A 19 -5.19 -6.65 -6.79
CA GLN A 19 -5.02 -5.39 -6.08
C GLN A 19 -3.69 -5.30 -5.32
N VAL A 20 -3.17 -6.40 -4.77
CA VAL A 20 -1.87 -6.41 -4.06
C VAL A 20 -0.74 -5.99 -5.01
N LYS A 21 -0.82 -6.41 -6.28
CA LYS A 21 0.14 -6.03 -7.32
C LYS A 21 -0.13 -4.65 -7.88
N GLU A 22 -1.40 -4.33 -8.18
CA GLU A 22 -1.80 -3.04 -8.75
C GLU A 22 -1.44 -1.86 -7.84
N PHE A 23 -1.76 -1.97 -6.55
CA PHE A 23 -1.45 -0.95 -5.55
C PHE A 23 -0.06 -1.09 -4.95
N LYS A 24 0.75 -2.07 -5.40
CA LYS A 24 2.09 -2.35 -4.87
C LYS A 24 2.10 -2.42 -3.34
N VAL A 25 1.11 -3.10 -2.77
CA VAL A 25 0.89 -3.18 -1.32
C VAL A 25 2.13 -3.79 -0.67
N VAL A 26 2.77 -3.04 0.23
CA VAL A 26 3.98 -3.50 0.92
C VAL A 26 3.60 -4.36 2.12
N LYS A 27 2.64 -3.88 2.94
CA LYS A 27 2.11 -4.56 4.12
C LYS A 27 0.66 -4.13 4.39
N ILE A 28 -0.04 -4.80 5.29
CA ILE A 28 -1.45 -4.49 5.60
C ILE A 28 -1.56 -4.05 7.07
N PRO A 29 -2.26 -2.93 7.37
CA PRO A 29 -2.91 -2.02 6.43
C PRO A 29 -1.93 -1.13 5.65
N HIS A 30 -2.27 -0.79 4.40
CA HIS A 30 -1.57 0.23 3.58
C HIS A 30 -2.59 1.30 3.20
N MET A 31 -2.39 2.51 3.68
CA MET A 31 -3.28 3.64 3.41
C MET A 31 -2.60 4.61 2.44
N PHE A 32 -3.27 4.93 1.35
CA PHE A 32 -2.84 5.92 0.36
C PHE A 32 -3.68 7.18 0.52
N ILE A 33 -3.03 8.34 0.63
CA ILE A 33 -3.69 9.64 0.72
C ILE A 33 -3.62 10.27 -0.66
N VAL A 34 -4.79 10.52 -1.25
CA VAL A 34 -4.93 10.89 -2.65
C VAL A 34 -5.59 12.26 -2.77
N ASN A 35 -5.06 13.13 -3.62
CA ASN A 35 -5.64 14.44 -3.88
C ASN A 35 -6.86 14.37 -4.82
N LYS A 36 -7.50 15.52 -5.06
CA LYS A 36 -8.68 15.61 -5.95
C LYS A 36 -8.40 15.26 -7.41
N LYS A 37 -7.14 15.27 -7.84
CA LYS A 37 -6.72 14.89 -9.20
C LYS A 37 -6.41 13.39 -9.32
N GLY A 38 -6.43 12.65 -8.21
CA GLY A 38 -6.07 11.23 -8.18
C GLY A 38 -4.57 10.97 -7.99
N GLU A 39 -3.79 11.98 -7.61
CA GLU A 39 -2.35 11.83 -7.35
C GLU A 39 -2.12 11.48 -5.87
N VAL A 40 -1.15 10.60 -5.59
CA VAL A 40 -0.81 10.18 -4.21
C VAL A 40 0.08 11.24 -3.57
N GLU A 41 -0.41 11.88 -2.51
CA GLU A 41 0.32 12.87 -1.71
C GLU A 41 1.17 12.21 -0.63
N GLY A 42 0.76 11.03 -0.15
CA GLY A 42 1.51 10.28 0.84
C GLY A 42 0.89 8.93 1.17
N GLU A 43 1.59 8.16 1.99
CA GLU A 43 1.20 6.81 2.35
C GLU A 43 1.56 6.47 3.81
N ILE A 44 0.75 5.62 4.43
CA ILE A 44 0.95 5.11 5.79
C ILE A 44 0.91 3.58 5.73
N ILE A 45 1.99 2.94 6.19
CA ILE A 45 2.20 1.49 6.12
C ILE A 45 2.16 0.91 7.54
N GLU A 46 1.24 -0.01 7.79
CA GLU A 46 0.90 -0.66 9.06
C GLU A 46 0.44 0.31 10.15
N ASN A 47 1.34 1.17 10.62
CA ASN A 47 1.12 2.08 11.74
C ASN A 47 1.52 3.51 11.35
N PRO A 48 0.90 4.53 11.96
CA PRO A 48 1.39 5.90 11.84
C PRO A 48 2.82 6.03 12.41
N PRO A 49 3.56 7.11 12.06
CA PRO A 49 4.87 7.37 12.62
C PRO A 49 4.84 7.42 14.15
N GLU A 50 5.95 7.03 14.78
CA GLU A 50 6.06 6.94 16.24
C GLU A 50 5.66 8.26 16.92
N GLY A 51 4.85 8.16 17.98
CA GLY A 51 4.35 9.31 18.73
C GLY A 51 3.23 10.11 18.05
N LYS A 52 2.75 9.69 16.87
CA LYS A 52 1.63 10.34 16.17
C LYS A 52 0.40 9.45 16.17
N THR A 53 -0.76 10.10 16.28
CA THR A 53 -2.03 9.44 15.96
C THR A 53 -2.18 9.34 14.44
N LEU A 54 -3.10 8.49 13.99
CA LEU A 54 -3.40 8.36 12.56
C LEU A 54 -3.87 9.70 11.97
N GLU A 55 -4.74 10.41 12.69
CA GLU A 55 -5.27 11.71 12.28
C GLU A 55 -4.15 12.75 12.13
N ARG A 56 -3.19 12.76 13.08
CA ARG A 56 -2.04 13.66 13.01
C ARG A 56 -1.15 13.35 11.81
N ALA A 57 -0.90 12.07 11.55
CA ALA A 57 -0.11 11.64 10.40
C ALA A 57 -0.78 12.03 9.07
N ILE A 58 -2.10 11.88 8.97
CA ILE A 58 -2.86 12.29 7.78
C ILE A 58 -2.81 13.81 7.61
N LEU A 59 -3.02 14.58 8.67
CA LEU A 59 -2.99 16.05 8.60
C LEU A 59 -1.65 16.55 8.06
N GLU A 60 -0.53 15.99 8.53
CA GLU A 60 0.80 16.39 8.08
C GLU A 60 1.06 16.07 6.59
N ILE A 61 0.46 15.00 6.05
CA ILE A 61 0.50 14.69 4.61
C ILE A 61 -0.34 15.70 3.81
N LEU A 62 -1.44 16.20 4.38
CA LEU A 62 -2.32 17.16 3.70
C LEU A 62 -1.78 18.60 3.73
N GLU A 63 -0.89 18.91 4.67
CA GLU A 63 -0.28 20.24 4.87
C GLU A 63 1.11 20.39 4.20
N SER A 64 1.68 19.32 3.62
CA SER A 64 2.97 19.33 2.92
C SER A 64 2.91 19.91 1.51
#